data_AF-A0A447CX12-F1
#
_entry.id   AF-A0A447CX12-F1
#
_cell.length_a   1.000
_cell.length_b   1.000
_cell.length_c   1.000
_cell.angle_alpha   90.00
_cell.angle_beta   90.00
_cell.angle_gamma   90.00
#
_symmetry.space_group_name_H-M   'P 1'
#
loop_
_entity.id
_entity.type
_entity.pdbx_description
1 polymer ?
#
loop_
_entity_poly.entity_id
_entity_poly.type
_entity_poly.pdbx_seq_one_letter_code
_entity_poly.pdbx_strand_id
1 'polypeptide(L)'
;MDGLLIREPWIGLILSGRKTWEMRTTGCRKRGRIALIRAGSGLVVGVAEIVGSLDPLDALDAYAAGEPYHAIGPAEQRAAFEGNWRTPWVLRNALALKRPVPYRHPSGAVTWVTLDTMVASAIEEQLTPLSQGGGPASALAPSSVTPADFSAVVPGRSTHSAAFTVAPAPAVGRPPAATLPDPAPSPPPAAPAELVSPKGGPSRTVRLTGGNIRNGHIYVPLDFFPGDTVGGSNKDEAAPRRLTVSFEPGQTVDTDIDSTKRILRTRAPVRDFFARAGLTEGDAVLIERTAPYSYRFSKA
;
A
#
# COMPACT_ATOMS: atom_id res chain seq x y z
N MET A 1 0.10 5.18 13.32
CA MET A 1 -1.12 4.70 12.62
C MET A 1 -0.79 4.55 11.14
N ASP A 2 -1.26 3.51 10.45
CA ASP A 2 -1.07 3.40 9.00
C ASP A 2 -2.25 3.98 8.22
N GLY A 3 -1.96 4.61 7.09
CA GLY A 3 -2.93 5.18 6.16
C GLY A 3 -2.87 4.51 4.79
N LEU A 4 -4.05 4.23 4.23
CA LEU A 4 -4.24 3.63 2.92
C LEU A 4 -4.63 4.71 1.91
N LEU A 5 -3.89 4.79 0.81
CA LEU A 5 -4.19 5.68 -0.30
C LEU A 5 -5.29 5.07 -1.20
N ILE A 6 -6.40 5.79 -1.37
CA ILE A 6 -7.54 5.36 -2.19
C ILE A 6 -7.99 6.53 -3.09
N ARG A 7 -8.22 6.25 -4.38
CA ARG A 7 -8.68 7.25 -5.35
C ARG A 7 -10.19 7.45 -5.26
N GLU A 8 -10.66 8.59 -5.76
CA GLU A 8 -12.07 8.74 -6.11
C GLU A 8 -12.39 7.83 -7.33
N PRO A 9 -13.64 7.33 -7.45
CA PRO A 9 -14.77 7.52 -6.52
C PRO A 9 -14.75 6.57 -5.30
N TRP A 10 -13.82 5.61 -5.28
CA TRP A 10 -13.83 4.47 -4.36
C TRP A 10 -13.77 4.88 -2.88
N ILE A 11 -12.97 5.89 -2.56
CA ILE A 11 -12.89 6.40 -1.19
C ILE A 11 -14.21 7.00 -0.72
N GLY A 12 -14.91 7.76 -1.57
CA GLY A 12 -16.25 8.28 -1.26
C GLY A 12 -17.28 7.16 -1.06
N LEU A 13 -17.18 6.07 -1.83
CA LEU A 13 -18.05 4.90 -1.65
C LEU A 13 -17.79 4.18 -0.32
N ILE A 14 -16.52 4.06 0.10
CA ILE A 14 -16.18 3.49 1.42
C ILE A 14 -16.72 4.36 2.55
N LEU A 15 -16.49 5.68 2.49
CA LEU A 15 -16.90 6.61 3.54
C LEU A 15 -18.42 6.80 3.64
N SER A 16 -19.15 6.58 2.54
CA SER A 16 -20.62 6.53 2.54
C SER A 16 -21.19 5.17 2.94
N GLY A 17 -20.32 4.19 3.24
CA GLY A 17 -20.71 2.84 3.60
C GLY A 17 -21.15 1.97 2.42
N ARG A 18 -21.15 2.49 1.18
CA ARG A 18 -21.58 1.77 -0.04
C ARG A 18 -20.57 0.76 -0.58
N LYS A 19 -19.32 0.79 -0.09
CA LYS A 19 -18.25 -0.13 -0.47
C LYS A 19 -17.55 -0.64 0.77
N THR A 20 -17.57 -1.95 0.97
CA THR A 20 -16.93 -2.65 2.10
C THR A 20 -15.74 -3.48 1.67
N TRP A 21 -15.56 -3.73 0.37
CA TRP A 21 -14.36 -4.39 -0.16
C TRP A 21 -13.50 -3.40 -0.93
N GLU A 22 -12.24 -3.24 -0.50
CA GLU A 22 -11.20 -2.58 -1.27
C GLU A 22 -10.47 -3.62 -2.13
N MET A 23 -10.68 -3.59 -3.44
CA MET A 23 -10.06 -4.55 -4.36
C MET A 23 -8.60 -4.21 -4.57
N ARG A 24 -7.72 -5.21 -4.54
CA ARG A 24 -6.28 -5.08 -4.79
C ARG A 24 -5.78 -6.28 -5.59
N THR A 25 -4.54 -6.18 -6.07
CA THR A 25 -3.86 -7.25 -6.81
C THR A 25 -3.21 -8.30 -5.92
N THR A 26 -3.11 -8.03 -4.61
CA THR A 26 -2.47 -8.90 -3.62
C THR A 26 -3.21 -8.84 -2.28
N GLY A 27 -3.03 -9.88 -1.47
CA GLY A 27 -3.66 -9.97 -0.15
C GLY A 27 -3.08 -9.01 0.90
N CYS A 28 -3.88 -8.67 1.91
CA CYS A 28 -3.47 -7.83 3.04
C CYS A 28 -3.25 -8.65 4.31
N ARG A 29 -2.08 -8.47 4.94
CA ARG A 29 -1.80 -9.00 6.28
C ARG A 29 -2.13 -8.03 7.42
N LYS A 30 -2.34 -6.74 7.13
CA LYS A 30 -2.68 -5.74 8.16
C LYS A 30 -4.08 -5.99 8.69
N ARG A 31 -4.29 -5.72 9.99
CA ARG A 31 -5.58 -5.79 10.68
C ARG A 31 -5.73 -4.61 11.62
N GLY A 32 -6.97 -4.25 11.91
CA GLY A 32 -7.31 -3.14 12.80
C GLY A 32 -7.53 -1.81 12.06
N ARG A 33 -7.58 -0.73 12.83
CA ARG A 33 -7.93 0.60 12.34
C ARG A 33 -6.82 1.18 11.46
N ILE A 34 -7.24 1.75 10.33
CA ILE A 34 -6.40 2.45 9.37
C ILE A 34 -7.00 3.83 9.06
N ALA A 35 -6.13 4.76 8.70
CA ALA A 35 -6.52 6.03 8.11
C ALA A 35 -6.86 5.85 6.61
N LEU A 36 -7.84 6.59 6.12
CA LEU A 36 -8.22 6.63 4.70
C LEU A 36 -7.77 7.95 4.10
N ILE A 37 -6.88 7.86 3.11
CA ILE A 37 -6.26 9.01 2.46
C ILE A 37 -6.82 9.16 1.06
N ARG A 38 -7.38 10.33 0.75
CA ARG A 38 -7.83 10.64 -0.61
C ARG A 38 -6.60 10.90 -1.48
N ALA A 39 -6.38 10.03 -2.47
CA ALA A 39 -5.25 10.13 -3.38
C ALA A 39 -5.18 11.53 -4.04
N GLY A 40 -3.98 12.11 -4.09
CA GLY A 40 -3.73 13.43 -4.67
C GLY A 40 -4.14 14.63 -3.80
N SER A 41 -4.86 14.42 -2.69
CA SER A 41 -5.33 15.55 -1.86
C SER A 41 -4.35 16.01 -0.78
N GLY A 42 -3.43 15.15 -0.34
CA GLY A 42 -2.63 15.42 0.87
C GLY A 42 -3.44 15.39 2.18
N LEU A 43 -4.65 14.82 2.16
CA LEU A 43 -5.58 14.80 3.29
C LEU A 43 -5.95 13.36 3.69
N VAL A 44 -5.94 13.10 4.99
CA VAL A 44 -6.68 12.01 5.62
C VAL A 44 -8.12 12.46 5.79
N VAL A 45 -9.07 11.67 5.29
CA VAL A 45 -10.49 12.07 5.18
C VAL A 45 -11.43 11.17 5.97
N GLY A 46 -10.91 10.07 6.51
CA GLY A 46 -11.68 9.08 7.23
C GLY A 46 -10.81 8.03 7.88
N VAL A 47 -11.47 7.08 8.53
CA VAL A 47 -10.87 5.85 9.06
C VAL A 47 -11.75 4.67 8.67
N ALA A 48 -11.17 3.47 8.67
CA ALA A 48 -11.89 2.21 8.60
C ALA A 48 -11.08 1.14 9.33
N GLU A 49 -11.67 -0.02 9.58
CA GLU A 49 -10.96 -1.20 10.10
C GLU A 49 -10.79 -2.24 9.00
N ILE A 50 -9.56 -2.73 8.79
CA ILE A 50 -9.33 -3.94 8.02
C ILE A 50 -9.57 -5.14 8.92
N VAL A 51 -10.56 -5.96 8.59
CA VAL A 51 -10.88 -7.19 9.32
C VAL A 51 -10.36 -8.44 8.64
N GLY A 52 -10.14 -8.39 7.33
CA GLY A 52 -9.79 -9.57 6.55
C GLY A 52 -9.20 -9.24 5.18
N SER A 53 -8.61 -10.26 4.59
CA SER A 53 -8.31 -10.32 3.16
C SER A 53 -8.86 -11.66 2.69
N LEU A 54 -9.74 -11.63 1.69
CA LEU A 54 -10.26 -12.85 1.07
C LEU A 54 -9.30 -13.33 -0.01
N ASP A 55 -9.48 -14.59 -0.43
CA ASP A 55 -8.78 -15.12 -1.59
C ASP A 55 -9.17 -14.36 -2.88
N PRO A 56 -8.30 -14.35 -3.91
CA PRO A 56 -8.63 -13.78 -5.19
C PRO A 56 -9.92 -14.38 -5.77
N LEU A 57 -10.81 -13.54 -6.27
CA LEU A 57 -11.98 -13.95 -7.03
C LEU A 57 -11.53 -14.38 -8.42
N ASP A 58 -11.28 -15.67 -8.61
CA ASP A 58 -10.70 -16.24 -9.83
C ASP A 58 -11.73 -16.55 -10.94
N ALA A 59 -13.03 -16.41 -10.64
CA ALA A 59 -14.11 -16.53 -11.61
C ALA A 59 -14.84 -15.20 -11.80
N LEU A 60 -15.15 -14.84 -13.05
CA LEU A 60 -15.83 -13.57 -13.35
C LEU A 60 -17.24 -13.53 -12.74
N ASP A 61 -17.95 -14.65 -12.67
CA ASP A 61 -19.27 -14.72 -12.03
C ASP A 61 -19.18 -14.47 -10.52
N ALA A 62 -18.14 -14.98 -9.86
CA ALA A 62 -17.87 -14.70 -8.45
C ALA A 62 -17.47 -13.23 -8.23
N TYR A 63 -16.74 -12.64 -9.19
CA TYR A 63 -16.45 -11.21 -9.21
C TYR A 63 -17.73 -10.39 -9.30
N ALA A 64 -18.62 -10.70 -10.25
CA ALA A 64 -19.90 -10.03 -10.43
C ALA A 64 -20.80 -10.15 -9.20
N ALA A 65 -20.84 -11.33 -8.56
CA ALA A 65 -21.55 -11.53 -7.31
C ALA A 65 -20.99 -10.69 -6.14
N GLY A 66 -19.74 -10.24 -6.25
CA GLY A 66 -19.09 -9.34 -5.31
C GLY A 66 -19.48 -7.86 -5.45
N GLU A 67 -20.22 -7.48 -6.50
CA GLU A 67 -20.57 -6.09 -6.80
C GLU A 67 -21.18 -5.33 -5.62
N PRO A 68 -22.09 -5.91 -4.82
CA PRO A 68 -22.64 -5.21 -3.65
C PRO A 68 -21.60 -4.80 -2.58
N TYR A 69 -20.41 -5.41 -2.60
CA TYR A 69 -19.34 -5.14 -1.63
C TYR A 69 -18.24 -4.26 -2.22
N HIS A 70 -17.82 -4.49 -3.47
CA HIS A 70 -16.76 -3.72 -4.10
C HIS A 70 -17.26 -2.54 -4.95
N ALA A 71 -18.55 -2.49 -5.28
CA ALA A 71 -19.23 -1.42 -6.01
C ALA A 71 -18.64 -1.09 -7.40
N ILE A 72 -17.99 -2.06 -8.05
CA ILE A 72 -17.45 -1.91 -9.43
C ILE A 72 -18.56 -2.32 -10.38
N GLY A 73 -19.01 -1.40 -11.23
CA GLY A 73 -20.19 -1.62 -12.05
C GLY A 73 -19.96 -2.68 -13.14
N PRO A 74 -21.03 -3.32 -13.66
CA PRO A 74 -20.90 -4.43 -14.62
C PRO A 74 -20.04 -4.13 -15.85
N ALA A 75 -20.08 -2.88 -16.35
CA ALA A 75 -19.30 -2.44 -17.50
C ALA A 75 -17.77 -2.44 -17.24
N GLU A 76 -17.35 -2.32 -15.99
CA GLU A 76 -15.97 -2.14 -15.58
C GLU A 76 -15.34 -3.44 -15.03
N GLN A 77 -16.17 -4.41 -14.65
CA GLN A 77 -15.75 -5.64 -13.98
C GLN A 77 -14.77 -6.46 -14.81
N ARG A 78 -14.99 -6.60 -16.13
CA ARG A 78 -14.09 -7.35 -17.02
C ARG A 78 -12.68 -6.76 -17.00
N ALA A 79 -12.56 -5.44 -17.19
CA ALA A 79 -11.27 -4.76 -17.20
C ALA A 79 -10.58 -4.82 -15.83
N ALA A 80 -11.33 -4.66 -14.74
CA ALA A 80 -10.78 -4.77 -13.38
C ALA A 80 -10.28 -6.20 -13.08
N PHE A 81 -11.03 -7.21 -13.51
CA PHE A 81 -10.68 -8.62 -13.39
C PHE A 81 -9.40 -8.95 -14.16
N GLU A 82 -9.32 -8.56 -15.44
CA GLU A 82 -8.14 -8.74 -16.29
C GLU A 82 -6.92 -7.96 -15.78
N GLY A 83 -7.13 -6.79 -15.19
CA GLY A 83 -6.12 -6.01 -14.47
C GLY A 83 -5.69 -6.62 -13.12
N ASN A 84 -6.15 -7.84 -12.80
CA ASN A 84 -5.85 -8.59 -11.59
C ASN A 84 -6.33 -7.94 -10.28
N TRP A 85 -7.30 -7.02 -10.32
CA TRP A 85 -7.90 -6.41 -9.12
C TRP A 85 -8.93 -7.34 -8.48
N ARG A 86 -8.48 -8.54 -8.12
CA ARG A 86 -9.34 -9.68 -7.76
C ARG A 86 -9.31 -10.01 -6.28
N THR A 87 -8.40 -9.43 -5.49
CA THR A 87 -8.24 -9.74 -4.07
C THR A 87 -8.97 -8.73 -3.19
N PRO A 88 -10.05 -9.13 -2.48
CA PRO A 88 -10.81 -8.23 -1.62
C PRO A 88 -10.13 -8.00 -0.26
N TRP A 89 -9.93 -6.73 0.12
CA TRP A 89 -9.64 -6.35 1.49
C TRP A 89 -10.93 -5.92 2.17
N VAL A 90 -11.30 -6.62 3.24
CA VAL A 90 -12.60 -6.42 3.91
C VAL A 90 -12.47 -5.29 4.93
N LEU A 91 -13.25 -4.24 4.70
CA LEU A 91 -13.35 -3.05 5.53
C LEU A 91 -14.66 -3.05 6.32
N ARG A 92 -14.60 -2.55 7.55
CA ARG A 92 -15.78 -2.21 8.36
C ARG A 92 -15.59 -0.88 9.11
N ASN A 93 -16.65 -0.40 9.75
CA ASN A 93 -16.63 0.79 10.61
C ASN A 93 -15.98 1.99 9.90
N ALA A 94 -16.24 2.14 8.59
CA ALA A 94 -15.76 3.27 7.84
C ALA A 94 -16.45 4.55 8.35
N LEU A 95 -15.66 5.55 8.70
CA LEU A 95 -16.14 6.81 9.23
C LEU A 95 -15.41 7.97 8.56
N ALA A 96 -16.16 8.91 8.01
CA ALA A 96 -15.60 10.17 7.55
C ALA A 96 -15.20 11.04 8.74
N LEU A 97 -14.02 11.66 8.67
CA LEU A 97 -13.59 12.63 9.66
C LEU A 97 -14.41 13.92 9.49
N LYS A 98 -14.83 14.53 10.60
CA LYS A 98 -15.52 15.83 10.58
C LYS A 98 -14.64 16.90 9.93
N ARG A 99 -13.34 16.83 10.18
CA ARG A 99 -12.32 17.72 9.63
C ARG A 99 -11.22 16.88 8.99
N PRO A 100 -11.03 16.96 7.67
CA PRO A 100 -9.89 16.34 7.02
C PRO A 100 -8.57 16.77 7.67
N VAL A 101 -7.66 15.83 7.89
CA VAL A 101 -6.38 16.08 8.55
C VAL A 101 -5.28 16.11 7.48
N PRO A 102 -4.56 17.23 7.30
CA PRO A 102 -3.41 17.28 6.42
C PRO A 102 -2.33 16.30 6.87
N TYR A 103 -1.68 15.64 5.91
CA TYR A 103 -0.53 14.80 6.18
C TYR A 103 0.57 15.06 5.15
N ARG A 104 1.82 14.85 5.55
CA ARG A 104 2.94 14.92 4.62
C ARG A 104 3.13 13.56 3.97
N HIS A 105 3.00 13.52 2.64
CA HIS A 105 3.24 12.30 1.88
C HIS A 105 4.75 11.97 1.87
N PRO A 106 5.20 10.82 2.40
CA PRO A 106 6.60 10.44 2.33
C PRO A 106 6.98 10.08 0.88
N SER A 107 8.16 10.49 0.44
CA SER A 107 8.67 10.14 -0.89
C SER A 107 8.67 8.61 -1.10
N GLY A 108 8.10 8.15 -2.21
CA GLY A 108 8.04 6.74 -2.61
C GLY A 108 6.96 5.88 -1.94
N ALA A 109 6.02 6.46 -1.20
CA ALA A 109 4.89 5.71 -0.63
C ALA A 109 3.75 5.52 -1.65
N VAL A 110 3.68 4.35 -2.30
CA VAL A 110 2.71 4.12 -3.39
C VAL A 110 1.30 3.74 -2.90
N THR A 111 1.20 2.94 -1.83
CA THR A 111 -0.09 2.38 -1.35
C THR A 111 -0.33 2.65 0.13
N TRP A 112 0.69 2.46 0.96
CA TRP A 112 0.62 2.61 2.41
C TRP A 112 1.54 3.74 2.87
N VAL A 113 1.04 4.53 3.83
CA VAL A 113 1.79 5.60 4.49
C VAL A 113 1.72 5.37 5.99
N THR A 114 2.86 5.30 6.67
CA THR A 114 2.88 5.41 8.13
C THR A 114 2.76 6.88 8.50
N LEU A 115 1.68 7.23 9.22
CA LEU A 115 1.38 8.61 9.60
C LEU A 115 2.16 9.01 10.85
N ASP A 116 2.59 10.28 10.86
CA ASP A 116 3.22 10.91 12.02
C ASP A 116 2.29 10.90 13.25
N THR A 117 2.88 10.89 14.44
CA THR A 117 2.17 10.84 15.72
C THR A 117 1.19 12.01 15.89
N MET A 118 1.52 13.21 15.39
CA MET A 118 0.62 14.38 15.46
C MET A 118 -0.62 14.19 14.58
N VAL A 119 -0.43 13.64 13.36
CA VAL A 119 -1.53 13.34 12.44
C VAL A 119 -2.42 12.25 13.03
N ALA A 120 -1.84 11.20 13.60
CA ALA A 120 -2.58 10.13 14.26
C ALA A 120 -3.39 10.66 15.47
N SER A 121 -2.80 11.53 16.29
CA SER A 121 -3.47 12.12 17.45
C SER A 121 -4.65 13.00 17.02
N ALA A 122 -4.49 13.84 16.00
CA ALA A 122 -5.56 14.68 15.44
C ALA A 122 -6.71 13.87 14.82
N ILE A 123 -6.45 12.65 14.36
CA ILE A 123 -7.48 11.70 13.91
C ILE A 123 -8.22 11.16 15.14
N GLU A 124 -7.52 10.63 16.14
CA GLU A 124 -8.11 10.03 17.33
C GLU A 124 -8.93 11.02 18.18
N GLU A 125 -8.52 12.29 18.24
CA GLU A 125 -9.31 13.37 18.86
C GLU A 125 -10.71 13.53 18.24
N GLN A 126 -10.84 13.28 16.93
CA GLN A 126 -12.14 13.36 16.24
C GLN A 126 -12.99 12.10 16.41
N LEU A 127 -12.36 10.96 16.74
CA LEU A 127 -13.03 9.68 16.96
C LEU A 127 -13.47 9.50 18.41
N THR A 128 -12.80 10.17 19.34
CA THR A 128 -13.14 10.14 20.76
C THR A 128 -14.48 10.84 20.97
N PRO A 129 -15.52 10.14 21.46
CA PRO A 129 -16.74 10.80 21.88
C PRO A 129 -16.38 11.80 22.98
N LEU A 130 -16.89 13.03 22.90
CA LEU A 130 -16.86 13.97 24.02
C LEU A 130 -17.61 13.33 25.18
N SER A 131 -16.90 12.56 26.00
CA SER A 131 -17.35 12.22 27.34
C SER A 131 -17.22 13.51 28.13
N GLN A 132 -18.35 14.15 28.42
CA GLN A 132 -18.68 15.01 29.58
C GLN A 132 -19.81 15.98 29.19
N GLY A 133 -21.05 15.53 29.43
CA GLY A 133 -22.16 16.39 29.80
C GLY A 133 -22.71 15.85 31.11
N GLY A 134 -22.10 16.23 32.23
CA GLY A 134 -22.65 15.98 33.55
C GLY A 134 -23.96 16.76 33.73
N GLY A 135 -25.08 16.10 33.49
CA GLY A 135 -26.39 16.45 34.06
C GLY A 135 -26.69 15.45 35.18
N PRO A 136 -27.36 15.86 36.28
CA PRO A 136 -27.50 15.00 37.44
C PRO A 136 -28.29 13.74 37.11
N ALA A 137 -27.87 12.64 37.74
CA ALA A 137 -28.48 11.34 37.68
C ALA A 137 -30.00 11.43 37.95
N SER A 138 -30.80 11.18 36.92
CA SER A 138 -32.19 10.76 37.09
C SER A 138 -32.21 9.25 37.00
N ALA A 139 -32.22 8.61 38.17
CA ALA A 139 -32.36 7.18 38.33
C ALA A 139 -33.71 6.70 37.77
N LEU A 140 -33.67 5.91 36.71
CA LEU A 140 -34.67 4.86 36.48
C LEU A 140 -33.95 3.61 36.00
N ALA A 141 -33.97 2.59 36.86
CA ALA A 141 -33.46 1.26 36.60
C ALA A 141 -34.24 0.57 35.47
N PRO A 142 -33.60 -0.23 34.61
CA PRO A 142 -34.30 -1.27 33.88
C PRO A 142 -34.29 -2.58 34.68
N SER A 143 -35.49 -3.10 34.90
CA SER A 143 -35.79 -4.40 35.49
C SER A 143 -35.16 -5.55 34.71
N SER A 144 -34.72 -6.54 35.48
CA SER A 144 -34.15 -7.81 35.10
C SER A 144 -35.08 -8.62 34.18
N VAL A 145 -34.56 -9.07 33.03
CA VAL A 145 -35.13 -10.19 32.30
C VAL A 145 -34.03 -11.23 32.12
N THR A 146 -34.16 -12.32 32.88
CA THR A 146 -33.41 -13.57 32.70
C THR A 146 -33.88 -14.32 31.45
N PRO A 147 -32.99 -14.99 30.71
CA PRO A 147 -33.36 -16.15 29.91
C PRO A 147 -33.00 -17.44 30.69
N ALA A 148 -34.02 -18.26 30.94
CA ALA A 148 -33.82 -19.66 31.30
C ALA A 148 -33.67 -20.50 30.02
N ASP A 149 -32.70 -21.42 30.10
CA ASP A 149 -32.64 -22.75 29.51
C ASP A 149 -33.14 -23.00 28.08
N PHE A 150 -32.19 -23.35 27.20
CA PHE A 150 -32.27 -24.66 26.55
C PHE A 150 -30.87 -25.24 26.34
N SER A 151 -30.67 -26.44 26.88
CA SER A 151 -29.43 -27.19 26.82
C SER A 151 -29.46 -28.24 25.71
N ALA A 152 -28.26 -28.52 25.20
CA ALA A 152 -27.78 -29.72 24.49
C ALA A 152 -28.19 -29.94 23.01
N VAL A 153 -27.19 -29.95 22.11
CA VAL A 153 -26.55 -31.18 21.56
C VAL A 153 -25.32 -30.79 20.70
N VAL A 154 -24.24 -31.57 20.85
CA VAL A 154 -22.92 -31.59 20.17
C VAL A 154 -22.67 -33.10 19.84
N PRO A 155 -21.84 -33.60 18.87
CA PRO A 155 -20.71 -33.00 18.13
C PRO A 155 -20.62 -33.28 16.60
N GLY A 156 -19.69 -32.60 15.90
CA GLY A 156 -19.15 -33.08 14.62
C GLY A 156 -18.24 -32.13 13.82
N ARG A 157 -16.92 -32.19 14.08
CA ARG A 157 -15.73 -32.05 13.18
C ARG A 157 -15.59 -30.88 12.16
N SER A 158 -14.50 -30.11 12.36
CA SER A 158 -13.56 -29.43 11.42
C SER A 158 -14.03 -29.06 10.00
N THR A 159 -13.90 -27.82 9.53
CA THR A 159 -12.65 -27.08 9.27
C THR A 159 -12.82 -25.56 9.37
N HIS A 160 -11.75 -24.86 9.72
CA HIS A 160 -11.70 -23.39 9.81
C HIS A 160 -11.94 -22.72 8.45
N SER A 161 -13.12 -22.11 8.28
CA SER A 161 -13.30 -20.93 7.43
C SER A 161 -14.12 -19.93 8.22
N ALA A 162 -13.44 -19.03 8.92
CA ALA A 162 -14.11 -17.92 9.58
C ALA A 162 -14.66 -17.00 8.47
N ALA A 163 -15.97 -16.97 8.34
CA ALA A 163 -16.67 -16.15 7.36
C ALA A 163 -16.42 -14.65 7.65
N PHE A 164 -15.47 -14.05 6.93
CA PHE A 164 -15.27 -12.60 6.90
C PHE A 164 -16.22 -11.98 5.86
N THR A 165 -17.52 -12.09 6.09
CA THR A 165 -18.53 -11.43 5.25
C THR A 165 -19.17 -10.31 6.06
N VAL A 166 -18.85 -9.06 5.71
CA VAL A 166 -19.60 -7.90 6.18
C VAL A 166 -20.81 -7.75 5.26
N ALA A 167 -22.01 -7.67 5.82
CA ALA A 167 -23.25 -7.56 5.05
C ALA A 167 -23.20 -6.40 4.04
N PRO A 168 -23.87 -6.53 2.88
CA PRO A 168 -23.90 -5.47 1.87
C PRO A 168 -24.63 -4.24 2.42
N ALA A 169 -24.23 -3.06 1.93
CA ALA A 169 -24.85 -1.80 2.31
C ALA A 169 -26.30 -1.70 1.79
N PRO A 170 -27.20 -0.99 2.50
CA PRO A 170 -28.58 -0.80 2.03
C PRO A 170 -28.63 -0.03 0.70
N ALA A 171 -29.53 -0.44 -0.19
CA ALA A 171 -29.70 0.13 -1.52
C ALA A 171 -30.27 1.56 -1.44
N VAL A 172 -29.42 2.56 -1.69
CA VAL A 172 -29.83 3.97 -1.91
C VAL A 172 -29.49 4.34 -3.34
N GLY A 173 -30.42 5.00 -4.03
CA GLY A 173 -30.46 5.26 -5.47
C GLY A 173 -29.11 5.46 -6.18
N ARG A 174 -29.00 4.81 -7.35
CA ARG A 174 -27.80 4.72 -8.20
C ARG A 174 -27.29 6.12 -8.59
N PRO A 175 -26.08 6.54 -8.17
CA PRO A 175 -25.41 7.68 -8.80
C PRO A 175 -24.96 7.29 -10.22
N PRO A 176 -24.68 8.26 -11.12
CA PRO A 176 -24.24 7.98 -12.48
C PRO A 176 -23.00 7.08 -12.48
N ALA A 177 -22.90 6.23 -13.51
CA ALA A 177 -21.76 5.34 -13.72
C ALA A 177 -20.47 6.15 -13.57
N ALA A 178 -19.65 5.78 -12.59
CA ALA A 178 -18.26 6.21 -12.60
C ALA A 178 -17.68 5.65 -13.89
N THR A 179 -17.18 6.51 -14.75
CA THR A 179 -16.34 6.07 -15.87
C THR A 179 -15.00 5.71 -15.24
N LEU A 180 -14.53 4.48 -15.39
CA LEU A 180 -13.11 4.20 -15.23
C LEU A 180 -12.35 5.27 -16.03
N PRO A 181 -11.48 6.08 -15.42
CA PRO A 181 -10.47 6.74 -16.24
C PRO A 181 -9.76 5.64 -17.04
N ASP A 182 -9.36 5.94 -18.27
CA ASP A 182 -8.44 5.09 -19.03
C ASP A 182 -7.37 4.51 -18.10
N PRO A 183 -6.84 3.29 -18.36
CA PRO A 183 -5.66 2.80 -17.68
C PRO A 183 -4.50 3.75 -18.02
N ALA A 184 -4.47 4.88 -17.34
CA ALA A 184 -3.39 5.82 -17.37
C ALA A 184 -2.19 5.05 -16.81
N PRO A 185 -1.04 5.13 -17.49
CA PRO A 185 0.17 4.50 -16.99
C PRO A 185 0.32 4.87 -15.52
N SER A 186 0.77 3.89 -14.72
CA SER A 186 1.18 4.11 -13.33
C SER A 186 1.78 5.51 -13.22
N PRO A 187 1.34 6.36 -12.28
CA PRO A 187 1.92 7.69 -12.14
C PRO A 187 3.44 7.49 -12.16
N PRO A 188 4.18 8.23 -13.01
CA PRO A 188 5.61 8.04 -13.12
C PRO A 188 6.15 8.04 -11.69
N PRO A 189 7.08 7.12 -11.35
CA PRO A 189 7.75 7.19 -10.06
C PRO A 189 8.15 8.65 -9.86
N ALA A 190 7.85 9.17 -8.67
CA ALA A 190 8.13 10.55 -8.29
C ALA A 190 9.43 11.02 -8.97
N ALA A 191 9.36 12.20 -9.58
CA ALA A 191 10.42 12.80 -10.37
C ALA A 191 11.83 12.47 -9.81
N PRO A 192 12.77 12.13 -10.70
CA PRO A 192 13.96 11.37 -10.36
C PRO A 192 14.72 12.03 -9.21
N ALA A 193 15.17 11.20 -8.26
CA ALA A 193 16.24 11.58 -7.34
C ALA A 193 17.31 12.32 -8.15
N GLU A 194 17.55 13.59 -7.81
CA GLU A 194 18.48 14.44 -8.53
C GLU A 194 19.79 13.69 -8.73
N LEU A 195 20.12 13.40 -9.99
CA LEU A 195 21.48 13.05 -10.37
C LEU A 195 22.34 14.27 -10.04
N VAL A 196 23.16 14.15 -8.99
CA VAL A 196 23.99 15.27 -8.50
C VAL A 196 25.25 15.47 -9.37
N SER A 197 25.47 14.66 -10.41
CA SER A 197 26.76 14.64 -11.13
C SER A 197 26.62 14.68 -12.67
N PRO A 198 27.58 15.30 -13.38
CA PRO A 198 27.56 15.43 -14.84
C PRO A 198 27.65 14.09 -15.57
N LYS A 199 26.97 14.00 -16.72
CA LYS A 199 27.03 12.85 -17.63
C LYS A 199 28.45 12.72 -18.21
N GLY A 200 29.21 11.74 -17.72
CA GLY A 200 30.51 11.36 -18.32
C GLY A 200 31.61 10.93 -17.35
N GLY A 201 31.46 11.17 -16.04
CA GLY A 201 32.48 10.79 -15.04
C GLY A 201 32.52 9.28 -14.72
N PRO A 202 33.61 8.80 -14.07
CA PRO A 202 33.76 7.40 -13.63
C PRO A 202 32.88 7.04 -12.43
N SER A 203 32.09 8.00 -11.93
CA SER A 203 31.16 7.81 -10.84
C SER A 203 29.84 8.57 -11.03
N ARG A 204 28.84 8.19 -10.24
CA ARG A 204 27.53 8.84 -10.13
C ARG A 204 27.13 8.87 -8.67
N THR A 205 26.51 9.96 -8.24
CA THR A 205 25.96 10.07 -6.88
C THR A 205 24.43 10.03 -6.95
N VAL A 206 23.81 9.19 -6.13
CA VAL A 206 22.36 9.05 -6.03
C VAL A 206 21.90 9.33 -4.61
N ARG A 207 20.93 10.23 -4.45
CA ARG A 207 20.28 10.47 -3.16
C ARG A 207 19.23 9.40 -2.86
N LEU A 208 19.22 8.90 -1.62
CA LEU A 208 18.26 7.93 -1.14
C LEU A 208 16.97 8.61 -0.69
N THR A 209 15.85 8.13 -1.21
CA THR A 209 14.52 8.49 -0.74
C THR A 209 14.08 7.59 0.42
N GLY A 210 13.07 7.98 1.20
CA GLY A 210 12.49 7.11 2.22
C GLY A 210 11.95 5.79 1.62
N GLY A 211 11.47 5.83 0.38
CA GLY A 211 11.07 4.64 -0.37
C GLY A 211 12.22 3.66 -0.63
N ASN A 212 13.43 4.17 -0.89
CA ASN A 212 14.63 3.36 -1.05
C ASN A 212 14.96 2.62 0.24
N ILE A 213 15.03 3.35 1.36
CA ILE A 213 15.35 2.80 2.69
C ILE A 213 14.34 1.74 3.12
N ARG A 214 13.04 2.05 3.07
CA ARG A 214 11.98 1.13 3.52
C ARG A 214 11.93 -0.19 2.73
N ASN A 215 12.20 -0.12 1.42
CA ASN A 215 12.05 -1.27 0.53
C ASN A 215 13.39 -1.91 0.14
N GLY A 216 14.52 -1.45 0.68
CA GLY A 216 15.85 -2.03 0.44
C GLY A 216 16.26 -2.03 -1.04
N HIS A 217 16.01 -0.93 -1.75
CA HIS A 217 16.45 -0.76 -3.14
C HIS A 217 17.08 0.61 -3.35
N ILE A 218 17.90 0.74 -4.38
CA ILE A 218 18.52 2.00 -4.80
C ILE A 218 18.23 2.25 -6.28
N TYR A 219 17.84 3.48 -6.62
CA TYR A 219 17.70 3.90 -8.01
C TYR A 219 19.07 4.01 -8.65
N VAL A 220 19.22 3.51 -9.88
CA VAL A 220 20.49 3.53 -10.60
C VAL A 220 20.35 4.27 -11.95
N PRO A 221 21.33 5.11 -12.32
CA PRO A 221 21.31 5.82 -13.59
C PRO A 221 21.64 4.88 -14.75
N LEU A 222 20.62 4.46 -15.51
CA LEU A 222 20.78 3.46 -16.58
C LEU A 222 21.82 3.84 -17.65
N ASP A 223 22.05 5.14 -17.90
CA ASP A 223 23.08 5.62 -18.83
C ASP A 223 24.51 5.33 -18.38
N PHE A 224 24.70 4.99 -17.11
CA PHE A 224 26.01 4.69 -16.53
C PHE A 224 26.42 3.22 -16.65
N PHE A 225 25.45 2.32 -16.90
CA PHE A 225 25.66 0.87 -16.98
C PHE A 225 25.60 0.38 -18.44
N PRO A 226 26.32 -0.70 -18.79
CA PRO A 226 26.20 -1.34 -20.10
C PRO A 226 24.76 -1.79 -20.35
N GLY A 227 24.24 -1.52 -21.56
CA GLY A 227 22.86 -1.82 -21.91
C GLY A 227 22.51 -3.31 -21.83
N ASP A 228 23.48 -4.20 -22.03
CA ASP A 228 23.34 -5.65 -21.91
C ASP A 228 23.25 -6.16 -20.45
N THR A 229 23.37 -5.26 -19.46
CA THR A 229 23.12 -5.56 -18.03
C THR A 229 21.75 -5.10 -17.54
N VAL A 230 20.94 -4.52 -18.44
CA VAL A 230 19.61 -4.01 -18.15
C VAL A 230 18.56 -4.96 -18.72
N GLY A 231 17.80 -5.60 -17.84
CA GLY A 231 16.73 -6.54 -18.19
C GLY A 231 15.35 -5.91 -18.13
N GLY A 232 14.34 -6.72 -18.41
CA GLY A 232 12.93 -6.36 -18.32
C GLY A 232 12.39 -6.35 -16.90
N SER A 233 11.07 -6.28 -16.81
CA SER A 233 10.30 -5.90 -15.62
C SER A 233 10.15 -7.00 -14.55
N ASN A 234 10.45 -8.24 -14.95
CA ASN A 234 10.34 -9.47 -14.14
C ASN A 234 11.62 -10.32 -14.26
N LYS A 235 11.75 -11.36 -13.42
CA LYS A 235 12.97 -12.19 -13.33
C LYS A 235 13.21 -13.04 -14.59
N ASP A 236 12.15 -13.37 -15.31
CA ASP A 236 12.24 -14.19 -16.52
C ASP A 236 12.76 -13.36 -17.71
N GLU A 237 12.62 -12.04 -17.63
CA GLU A 237 13.26 -11.05 -18.48
C GLU A 237 14.60 -10.55 -17.90
N ALA A 238 15.38 -11.42 -17.25
CA ALA A 238 16.71 -11.05 -16.77
C ALA A 238 17.63 -10.59 -17.91
N ALA A 239 18.53 -9.65 -17.62
CA ALA A 239 19.48 -9.16 -18.60
C ALA A 239 20.40 -10.28 -19.12
N PRO A 240 20.87 -10.20 -20.38
CA PRO A 240 21.76 -11.21 -20.95
C PRO A 240 23.12 -11.30 -20.24
N ARG A 241 23.55 -10.22 -19.56
CA ARG A 241 24.74 -10.22 -18.70
C ARG A 241 24.43 -9.71 -17.30
N ARG A 242 25.19 -10.21 -16.33
CA ARG A 242 25.20 -9.70 -14.96
C ARG A 242 26.39 -8.76 -14.77
N LEU A 243 26.23 -7.83 -13.84
CA LEU A 243 27.28 -6.97 -13.33
C LEU A 243 27.60 -7.34 -11.88
N THR A 244 28.85 -7.14 -11.49
CA THR A 244 29.34 -7.37 -10.13
C THR A 244 29.26 -6.06 -9.36
N VAL A 245 28.45 -6.02 -8.31
CA VAL A 245 28.29 -4.86 -7.41
C VAL A 245 28.95 -5.16 -6.07
N SER A 246 29.93 -4.36 -5.68
CA SER A 246 30.55 -4.41 -4.35
C SER A 246 29.97 -3.29 -3.48
N PHE A 247 29.30 -3.65 -2.39
CA PHE A 247 28.82 -2.69 -1.40
C PHE A 247 29.86 -2.47 -0.30
N GLU A 248 30.14 -1.22 0.03
CA GLU A 248 31.10 -0.83 1.07
C GLU A 248 30.44 0.06 2.12
N PRO A 249 30.19 -0.43 3.35
CA PRO A 249 30.41 -1.80 3.85
C PRO A 249 29.36 -2.80 3.36
N GLY A 250 29.74 -4.05 3.11
CA GLY A 250 28.79 -5.08 2.73
C GLY A 250 29.37 -6.19 1.87
N GLN A 251 28.49 -6.83 1.11
CA GLN A 251 28.81 -7.96 0.26
C GLN A 251 29.08 -7.52 -1.19
N THR A 252 29.79 -8.36 -1.93
CA THR A 252 29.86 -8.28 -3.39
C THR A 252 28.89 -9.29 -4.00
N VAL A 253 28.09 -8.85 -4.99
CA VAL A 253 27.03 -9.66 -5.60
C VAL A 253 26.97 -9.51 -7.11
N ASP A 254 26.60 -10.58 -7.79
CA ASP A 254 26.31 -10.57 -9.22
C ASP A 254 24.81 -10.40 -9.46
N THR A 255 24.42 -9.33 -10.14
CA THR A 255 23.03 -8.94 -10.38
C THR A 255 22.87 -8.30 -11.75
N ASP A 256 21.65 -8.17 -12.24
CA ASP A 256 21.28 -7.29 -13.34
C ASP A 256 20.41 -6.11 -12.83
N ILE A 257 19.97 -5.27 -13.75
CA ILE A 257 19.15 -4.08 -13.48
C ILE A 257 17.76 -4.25 -14.08
N ASP A 258 16.71 -3.92 -13.32
CA ASP A 258 15.34 -3.80 -13.84
C ASP A 258 15.18 -2.46 -14.56
N SER A 259 14.97 -2.48 -15.88
CA SER A 259 14.80 -1.27 -16.72
C SER A 259 13.63 -0.39 -16.30
N THR A 260 12.51 -1.00 -15.92
CA THR A 260 11.26 -0.31 -15.62
C THR A 260 11.37 0.43 -14.30
N LYS A 261 11.92 -0.24 -13.29
CA LYS A 261 12.04 0.33 -11.94
C LYS A 261 13.36 1.07 -11.73
N ARG A 262 14.34 0.89 -12.63
CA ARG A 262 15.69 1.47 -12.60
C ARG A 262 16.44 1.15 -11.31
N ILE A 263 16.45 -0.12 -10.91
CA ILE A 263 17.04 -0.59 -9.66
C ILE A 263 17.79 -1.91 -9.87
N LEU A 264 18.77 -2.21 -9.01
CA LEU A 264 19.38 -3.53 -8.95
C LEU A 264 18.30 -4.58 -8.69
N ARG A 265 18.36 -5.76 -9.32
CA ARG A 265 17.35 -6.79 -9.14
C ARG A 265 17.41 -7.43 -7.74
N THR A 266 18.57 -7.41 -7.11
CA THR A 266 18.76 -7.90 -5.74
C THR A 266 18.36 -6.86 -4.69
N ARG A 267 17.73 -7.32 -3.60
CA ARG A 267 17.22 -6.47 -2.49
C ARG A 267 17.94 -6.73 -1.17
N ALA A 268 18.20 -7.99 -0.83
CA ALA A 268 18.81 -8.36 0.43
C ALA A 268 20.21 -7.73 0.63
N PRO A 269 21.12 -7.75 -0.37
CA PRO A 269 22.44 -7.12 -0.25
C PRO A 269 22.36 -5.59 -0.12
N VAL A 270 21.44 -4.95 -0.85
CA VAL A 270 21.22 -3.49 -0.76
C VAL A 270 20.71 -3.10 0.64
N ARG A 271 19.80 -3.88 1.21
CA ARG A 271 19.30 -3.65 2.58
C ARG A 271 20.39 -3.85 3.63
N ASP A 272 21.22 -4.88 3.48
CA ASP A 272 22.37 -5.13 4.37
C ASP A 272 23.39 -3.98 4.29
N PHE A 273 23.70 -3.49 3.08
CA PHE A 273 24.50 -2.30 2.87
C PHE A 273 23.93 -1.07 3.58
N PHE A 274 22.63 -0.77 3.38
CA PHE A 274 22.00 0.38 4.05
C PHE A 274 22.11 0.31 5.57
N ALA A 275 21.89 -0.87 6.15
CA ALA A 275 21.99 -1.08 7.58
C ALA A 275 23.43 -0.91 8.09
N ARG A 276 24.42 -1.53 7.42
CA ARG A 276 25.84 -1.47 7.83
C ARG A 276 26.45 -0.08 7.66
N ALA A 277 26.06 0.63 6.59
CA ALA A 277 26.53 1.98 6.29
C ALA A 277 25.82 3.06 7.12
N GLY A 278 24.77 2.70 7.89
CA GLY A 278 23.94 3.66 8.60
C GLY A 278 23.30 4.69 7.67
N LEU A 279 22.77 4.23 6.53
CA LEU A 279 22.16 5.09 5.53
C LEU A 279 20.70 5.42 5.89
N THR A 280 20.36 6.70 5.78
CA THR A 280 19.01 7.24 6.06
C THR A 280 18.44 8.00 4.87
N GLU A 281 17.17 8.39 4.93
CA GLU A 281 16.55 9.20 3.88
C GLU A 281 17.28 10.55 3.76
N GLY A 282 17.66 10.92 2.53
CA GLY A 282 18.43 12.12 2.22
C GLY A 282 19.94 11.88 2.05
N ASP A 283 20.47 10.77 2.59
CA ASP A 283 21.87 10.39 2.39
C ASP A 283 22.14 10.08 0.91
N ALA A 284 23.41 10.21 0.52
CA ALA A 284 23.86 9.94 -0.83
C ALA A 284 24.72 8.67 -0.90
N VAL A 285 24.58 7.94 -1.99
CA VAL A 285 25.40 6.78 -2.33
C VAL A 285 26.21 7.12 -3.56
N LEU A 286 27.52 6.93 -3.44
CA LEU A 286 28.47 7.03 -4.54
C LEU A 286 28.52 5.69 -5.26
N ILE A 287 28.33 5.73 -6.58
CA ILE A 287 28.40 4.59 -7.48
C ILE A 287 29.62 4.81 -8.36
N GLU A 288 30.64 3.97 -8.22
CA GLU A 288 31.89 4.06 -8.98
C GLU A 288 32.02 2.88 -9.92
N ARG A 289 32.40 3.13 -11.18
CA ARG A 289 32.72 2.06 -12.12
C ARG A 289 34.18 1.66 -11.93
N THR A 290 34.40 0.50 -11.33
CA THR A 290 35.76 -0.03 -11.08
C THR A 290 36.29 -0.86 -12.25
N ALA A 291 35.40 -1.45 -13.05
CA ALA A 291 35.71 -2.14 -14.31
C ALA A 291 34.47 -2.11 -15.25
N PRO A 292 34.55 -2.56 -16.52
CA PRO A 292 33.42 -2.48 -17.45
C PRO A 292 32.08 -3.04 -16.96
N TYR A 293 32.11 -4.09 -16.13
CA TYR A 293 30.93 -4.73 -15.52
C TYR A 293 31.04 -4.80 -13.98
N SER A 294 31.95 -4.05 -13.37
CA SER A 294 32.18 -4.04 -11.93
C SER A 294 31.97 -2.64 -11.37
N TYR A 295 31.15 -2.56 -10.33
CA TYR A 295 30.76 -1.31 -9.71
C TYR A 295 30.92 -1.40 -8.20
N ARG A 296 31.28 -0.27 -7.60
CA ARG A 296 31.38 -0.08 -6.15
C ARG A 296 30.31 0.89 -5.70
N PHE A 297 29.61 0.54 -4.63
CA PHE A 297 28.59 1.36 -4.00
C PHE A 297 29.05 1.66 -2.58
N SER A 298 29.28 2.93 -2.27
CA SER A 298 29.73 3.40 -0.96
C SER A 298 28.87 4.58 -0.48
N LYS A 299 28.84 4.83 0.82
CA LYS A 299 28.23 6.06 1.35
C LYS A 299 29.10 7.25 0.89
N ALA A 300 28.46 8.25 0.27
CA ALA A 300 29.12 9.48 -0.18
C ALA A 300 29.41 10.43 0.99
#